data_AF-A0A354IVA4-F1
#
_entry.id   AF-A0A354IVA4-F1
#
_cell.length_a   1.000
_cell.length_b   1.000
_cell.length_c   1.000
_cell.angle_alpha   90.00
_cell.angle_beta   90.00
_cell.angle_gamma   90.00
#
_symmetry.space_group_name_H-M   'P 1'
#
loop_
_entity.id
_entity.type
_entity.pdbx_description
1 polymer ?
#
loop_
_entity_poly.entity_id
_entity_poly.type
_entity_poly.pdbx_seq_one_letter_code
_entity_poly.pdbx_strand_id
1 'polypeptide(L)'
;TTPSRLEALIANLAPSEEKQADARRALDLIRRHKLSKYNHAPERALPPLAAPYTSRVLVIDQTMGDVSVRLGGADGARFAAMLDAAL
;
A
#
# COMPACT_ATOMS: atom_id res chain seq x y z
N THR A 1 -4.25 12.67 17.75
CA THR A 1 -4.97 12.05 16.62
C THR A 1 -6.44 11.93 17.00
N THR A 2 -7.35 11.91 16.02
CA THR A 2 -8.80 11.78 16.25
C THR A 2 -9.39 10.78 15.25
N PRO A 3 -10.52 10.13 15.55
CA PRO A 3 -11.17 9.23 14.59
C PRO A 3 -11.48 9.93 13.27
N SER A 4 -11.22 9.26 12.16
CA SER A 4 -11.54 9.70 10.81
C SER A 4 -12.91 9.18 10.37
N ARG A 5 -13.51 9.87 9.40
CA ARG A 5 -14.75 9.41 8.75
C ARG A 5 -14.58 8.02 8.13
N LEU A 6 -13.40 7.70 7.58
CA LEU A 6 -13.16 6.40 6.96
C LEU A 6 -13.12 5.27 8.00
N GLU A 7 -12.49 5.48 9.16
CA GLU A 7 -12.51 4.51 10.26
C GLU A 7 -13.95 4.21 10.71
N ALA A 8 -14.77 5.26 10.86
CA ALA A 8 -16.19 5.10 11.20
C ALA A 8 -16.98 4.33 10.12
N LEU A 9 -16.70 4.57 8.83
CA LEU A 9 -17.34 3.83 7.73
C LEU A 9 -16.97 2.35 7.72
N ILE A 10 -15.70 2.02 7.98
CA ILE A 10 -15.22 0.64 8.05
C ILE A 10 -15.84 -0.08 9.26
N ALA A 11 -15.84 0.57 10.43
CA ALA A 11 -16.38 -0.02 11.66
C ALA A 11 -17.88 -0.35 11.56
N ASN A 12 -18.63 0.41 10.75
CA ASN A 12 -20.08 0.26 10.59
C ASN A 12 -20.48 -0.32 9.22
N LEU A 13 -19.55 -0.98 8.53
CA LEU A 13 -19.78 -1.42 7.16
C LEU A 13 -20.75 -2.62 7.12
N ALA A 14 -21.90 -2.42 6.48
CA ALA A 14 -22.85 -3.48 6.13
C ALA A 14 -23.17 -3.40 4.62
N PRO A 15 -22.29 -3.92 3.74
CA PRO A 15 -22.44 -3.72 2.30
C PRO A 15 -23.48 -4.70 1.74
N SER A 16 -24.41 -4.18 0.92
CA SER A 16 -25.32 -5.01 0.13
C SER A 16 -24.54 -5.93 -0.82
N GLU A 17 -25.16 -7.02 -1.27
CA GLU A 17 -24.55 -7.94 -2.23
C GLU A 17 -24.09 -7.22 -3.52
N GLU A 18 -24.89 -6.26 -4.00
CA GLU A 18 -24.56 -5.40 -5.13
C GLU A 18 -23.27 -4.59 -4.87
N LYS A 19 -23.17 -3.91 -3.72
CA LYS A 19 -21.95 -3.15 -3.36
C LYS A 19 -20.73 -4.06 -3.23
N GLN A 20 -20.89 -5.28 -2.73
CA GLN A 20 -19.80 -6.25 -2.69
C GLN A 20 -19.38 -6.72 -4.10
N ALA A 21 -20.35 -6.93 -5.00
CA ALA A 21 -20.08 -7.27 -6.39
C ALA A 21 -19.33 -6.13 -7.09
N ASP A 22 -19.74 -4.89 -6.86
CA ASP A 22 -19.06 -3.70 -7.37
C ASP A 22 -17.65 -3.56 -6.82
N ALA A 23 -17.44 -3.77 -5.52
CA ALA A 23 -16.10 -3.73 -4.93
C ALA A 23 -15.17 -4.79 -5.54
N ARG A 24 -15.66 -6.01 -5.75
CA ARG A 24 -14.91 -7.08 -6.44
C ARG A 24 -14.59 -6.70 -7.88
N ARG A 25 -15.56 -6.16 -8.61
CA ARG A 25 -15.38 -5.71 -10.00
C ARG A 25 -14.36 -4.57 -10.09
N ALA A 26 -14.44 -3.58 -9.20
CA ALA A 26 -13.49 -2.47 -9.15
C ALA A 26 -12.07 -2.96 -8.84
N LEU A 27 -11.91 -3.90 -7.90
CA LEU A 27 -10.60 -4.48 -7.58
C LEU A 27 -10.01 -5.27 -8.77
N ASP A 28 -10.85 -6.04 -9.50
CA ASP A 28 -10.41 -6.74 -10.71
C ASP A 28 -9.93 -5.75 -11.77
N LEU A 29 -10.67 -4.66 -12.00
CA LEU A 29 -10.28 -3.63 -12.96
C LEU A 29 -8.97 -2.93 -12.57
N ILE A 30 -8.79 -2.57 -11.29
CA ILE A 30 -7.53 -1.98 -10.79
C ILE A 30 -6.35 -2.92 -11.07
N ARG A 31 -6.49 -4.22 -10.81
CA ARG A 31 -5.43 -5.21 -11.02
C ARG A 31 -5.17 -5.47 -12.51
N ARG A 32 -6.22 -5.69 -13.30
CA ARG A 32 -6.14 -5.96 -14.74
C ARG A 32 -5.46 -4.82 -15.48
N HIS A 33 -5.82 -3.58 -15.15
CA HIS A 33 -5.30 -2.39 -15.81
C HIS A 33 -4.09 -1.78 -15.08
N LYS A 34 -3.58 -2.44 -14.01
CA LYS A 34 -2.42 -2.01 -13.23
C LYS A 34 -2.54 -0.56 -12.74
N LEU A 35 -3.75 -0.16 -12.34
CA LEU A 35 -4.03 1.21 -11.90
C LEU A 35 -3.39 1.48 -10.54
N SER A 36 -2.90 2.70 -10.35
CA SER A 36 -2.35 3.18 -9.08
C SER A 36 -2.79 4.62 -8.79
N LYS A 37 -2.28 5.22 -7.70
CA LYS A 37 -2.51 6.65 -7.39
C LYS A 37 -2.06 7.56 -8.54
N TYR A 38 -0.99 7.18 -9.25
CA TYR A 38 -0.47 7.91 -10.40
C TYR A 38 -0.18 6.95 -11.56
N ASN A 39 -0.92 7.07 -12.66
CA ASN A 39 -0.95 6.06 -13.74
C ASN A 39 0.08 6.31 -14.88
N HIS A 40 1.19 7.00 -14.58
CA HIS A 40 2.19 7.39 -15.59
C HIS A 40 3.44 6.50 -15.58
N ALA A 41 3.62 5.64 -14.57
CA ALA A 41 4.82 4.81 -14.45
C ALA A 41 4.82 3.69 -15.52
N PRO A 42 5.92 3.51 -16.27
CA PRO A 42 6.03 2.40 -17.22
C PRO A 42 6.17 1.06 -16.49
N GLU A 43 5.73 -0.02 -17.14
CA GLU A 43 5.94 -1.37 -16.62
C GLU A 43 7.43 -1.75 -16.65
N ARG A 44 7.93 -2.29 -15.54
CA ARG A 44 9.30 -2.79 -15.41
C ARG A 44 9.30 -4.25 -14.99
N ALA A 45 9.97 -5.09 -15.78
CA ALA A 45 10.36 -6.41 -15.34
C ALA A 45 11.53 -6.29 -14.35
N LEU A 46 11.48 -7.07 -13.27
CA LEU A 46 12.62 -7.23 -12.38
C LEU A 46 13.59 -8.24 -13.00
N PRO A 47 14.91 -8.05 -12.85
CA PRO A 47 15.88 -9.05 -13.32
C PRO A 47 15.69 -10.39 -12.59
N PRO A 48 16.18 -11.50 -13.12
CA PRO A 48 16.22 -12.75 -12.38
C PRO A 48 17.01 -12.58 -11.07
N LEU A 49 16.65 -13.36 -10.05
CA LEU A 49 17.47 -13.45 -8.84
C LEU A 49 18.73 -14.27 -9.16
N ALA A 50 19.89 -13.75 -8.78
CA ALA A 50 21.13 -14.53 -8.82
C ALA A 50 21.13 -15.54 -7.67
N ALA A 51 21.66 -16.74 -7.91
CA ALA A 51 21.92 -17.68 -6.83
C ALA A 51 22.89 -17.02 -5.80
N PRO A 52 22.69 -17.23 -4.49
CA PRO A 52 21.77 -18.18 -3.85
C PRO A 52 20.39 -17.61 -3.48
N TYR A 53 20.03 -16.41 -3.93
CA TYR A 53 18.80 -15.74 -3.49
C TYR A 53 17.54 -16.35 -4.11
N THR A 54 16.52 -16.60 -3.30
CA THR A 54 15.25 -17.23 -3.73
C THR A 54 14.02 -16.32 -3.57
N SER A 55 14.17 -15.16 -2.90
CA SER A 55 13.09 -14.20 -2.67
C SER A 55 13.59 -12.76 -2.69
N ARG A 56 12.65 -11.81 -2.72
CA ARG A 56 12.88 -10.36 -2.65
C ARG A 56 11.99 -9.79 -1.56
N VAL A 57 12.53 -8.83 -0.80
CA VAL A 57 11.74 -7.96 0.09
C VAL A 57 11.71 -6.57 -0.52
N LEU A 58 10.53 -5.96 -0.58
CA LEU A 58 10.35 -4.56 -1.00
C LEU A 58 10.08 -3.70 0.23
N VAL A 59 10.96 -2.74 0.49
CA VAL A 59 10.79 -1.71 1.52
C VAL A 59 10.35 -0.43 0.82
N ILE A 60 9.20 0.13 1.21
CA ILE A 60 8.60 1.30 0.55
C ILE A 60 9.01 2.57 1.29
N ASP A 61 9.63 3.51 0.58
CA ASP A 61 9.97 4.82 1.10
C ASP A 61 8.81 5.83 0.95
N GLN A 62 8.88 6.97 1.65
CA GLN A 62 7.92 8.08 1.57
C GLN A 62 8.62 9.44 1.48
N THR A 63 7.88 10.46 1.05
CA THR A 63 8.45 11.82 0.98
C THR A 63 8.74 12.36 2.38
N MET A 64 9.89 12.99 2.56
CA MET A 64 10.22 13.71 3.80
C MET A 64 9.12 14.73 4.13
N GLY A 65 8.65 14.71 5.38
CA GLY A 65 7.58 15.59 5.84
C GLY A 65 6.16 15.11 5.51
N ASP A 66 5.99 13.88 5.00
CA ASP A 66 4.65 13.30 4.81
C ASP A 66 3.87 13.30 6.14
N VAL A 67 2.73 13.97 6.13
CA VAL A 67 1.87 14.14 7.31
C VAL A 67 1.32 12.81 7.79
N SER A 68 1.14 11.82 6.90
CA SER A 68 0.66 10.48 7.25
C SER A 68 1.63 9.70 8.13
N VAL A 69 2.94 9.94 8.03
CA VAL A 69 3.95 9.34 8.92
C VAL A 69 3.74 9.84 10.34
N ARG A 70 3.75 11.17 10.52
CA ARG A 70 3.60 11.80 11.83
C ARG A 70 2.24 11.52 12.46
N LEU A 71 1.16 11.69 11.70
CA LEU A 71 -0.19 11.43 12.22
C LEU A 71 -0.51 9.93 12.35
N GLY A 72 0.24 9.07 11.68
CA GLY A 72 0.21 7.62 11.84
C GLY A 72 1.02 7.11 13.03
N GLY A 73 1.62 7.99 13.84
CA GLY A 73 2.38 7.62 15.03
C GLY A 73 3.82 7.17 14.77
N ALA A 74 4.36 7.50 13.59
CA ALA A 74 5.75 7.24 13.22
C ALA A 74 6.54 8.55 13.02
N ASP A 75 7.85 8.41 12.87
CA ASP A 75 8.77 9.49 12.52
C ASP A 75 9.86 8.96 11.57
N GLY A 76 10.84 9.80 11.24
CA GLY A 76 11.93 9.43 10.34
C GLY A 76 12.74 8.22 10.82
N ALA A 77 12.88 8.00 12.13
CA ALA A 77 13.64 6.86 12.66
C ALA A 77 12.98 5.51 12.34
N ARG A 78 11.66 5.49 12.07
CA ARG A 78 10.95 4.27 11.67
C ARG A 78 11.32 3.75 10.30
N PHE A 79 11.81 4.59 9.38
CA PHE A 79 12.26 4.12 8.07
C PHE A 79 13.56 3.32 8.18
N ALA A 80 14.51 3.77 9.02
CA ALA A 80 15.73 3.01 9.31
C ALA A 80 15.38 1.69 10.01
N ALA A 81 14.53 1.72 11.03
CA ALA A 81 14.09 0.50 11.72
C ALA A 81 13.35 -0.50 10.79
N MET A 82 12.56 0.00 9.83
CA MET A 82 11.89 -0.84 8.83
C MET A 82 12.89 -1.51 7.89
N LEU A 83 13.96 -0.80 7.49
CA LEU A 83 15.02 -1.36 6.68
C LEU A 83 15.81 -2.42 7.46
N ASP A 84 16.22 -2.11 8.69
CA ASP A 84 16.96 -3.04 9.56
C ASP A 84 16.17 -4.31 9.84
N ALA A 85 14.85 -4.22 10.04
CA ALA A 85 13.99 -5.38 10.28
C ALA A 85 13.77 -6.25 9.03
N ALA A 86 14.04 -5.72 7.84
CA ALA A 86 13.84 -6.43 6.57
C ALA A 86 15.09 -7.18 6.09
N LEU A 87 16.26 -6.89 6.70
CA LEU A 87 17.56 -7.50 6.41
C LEU A 87 17.78 -8.79 7.20
#